data_AF-A0A9E0JC88-F1
#
_entry.id   AF-A0A9E0JC88-F1
#
_cell.length_a   1.000
_cell.length_b   1.000
_cell.length_c   1.000
_cell.angle_alpha   90.00
_cell.angle_beta   90.00
_cell.angle_gamma   90.00
#
_symmetry.space_group_name_H-M   'P 1'
#
loop_
_entity.id
_entity.type
_entity.pdbx_description
1 polymer ?
#
loop_
_entity_poly.entity_id
_entity_poly.type
_entity_poly.pdbx_seq_one_letter_code
_entity_poly.pdbx_strand_id
1 'polypeptide(L)' 'GRAGKEGVAISFIGLEDEAHFALIEKRCAVRLAKEEVSGFERVGELPQKEKGSAPIKGKRKSKKDKLREQMGEKPAS' A
#
# COMPACT_ATOMS: atom_id res chain seq x y z
N GLY A 1 19.44 4.30 17.83
CA GLY A 1 19.59 5.62 18.45
C GLY A 1 20.67 6.41 17.74
N ARG A 2 21.00 7.59 18.26
CA ARG A 2 22.04 8.48 17.68
C ARG A 2 23.32 8.36 18.50
N ALA A 3 24.45 8.69 17.89
CA ALA A 3 25.78 8.69 18.52
C ALA A 3 26.14 7.36 19.21
N GLY A 4 25.89 6.23 18.53
CA GLY A 4 26.24 4.90 19.02
C GLY A 4 25.35 4.36 20.15
N LYS A 5 24.33 5.11 20.57
CA LYS A 5 23.38 4.66 21.59
C LYS A 5 22.21 3.90 20.98
N GLU A 6 21.74 2.89 21.70
CA GLU A 6 20.47 2.24 21.41
C GLU A 6 19.33 3.27 21.51
N GLY A 7 18.30 3.09 20.69
CA GLY A 7 17.12 3.95 20.74
C GLY A 7 15.89 3.08 20.57
N VAL A 8 14.86 3.38 21.35
CA VAL A 8 13.59 2.67 21.32
C VAL A 8 12.59 3.50 20.52
N ALA A 9 11.83 2.84 19.65
CA ALA A 9 10.72 3.45 18.93
C ALA A 9 9.46 2.66 19.24
N ILE A 10 8.40 3.37 19.60
CA ILE A 10 7.08 2.82 19.89
C ILE A 10 6.11 3.42 18.87
N SER A 11 5.28 2.58 18.26
CA SER A 11 4.26 3.01 17.32
C SER A 11 2.90 2.57 17.82
N PHE A 12 1.99 3.54 17.98
CA PHE A 12 0.58 3.26 18.22
C PHE A 12 -0.08 3.02 16.86
N ILE A 13 -0.92 2.00 16.78
CA ILE A 13 -1.62 1.63 15.56
C ILE A 13 -3.11 1.79 15.88
N GLY A 14 -3.87 2.54 15.09
CA GLY A 14 -5.33 2.58 15.15
C GLY A 14 -5.97 1.58 14.20
N LEU A 15 -7.29 1.37 14.27
CA LEU A 15 -8.04 0.43 13.42
C LEU A 15 -7.77 0.64 11.92
N GLU A 16 -7.72 1.90 11.48
CA GLU A 16 -7.47 2.24 10.07
C GLU A 16 -6.01 1.99 9.63
N ASP A 17 -5.08 2.01 10.58
CA ASP A 17 -3.63 1.96 10.33
C ASP A 17 -3.07 0.54 10.25
N GLU A 18 -3.83 -0.48 10.64
CA GLU A 18 -3.34 -1.86 10.68
C GLU A 18 -2.80 -2.30 9.32
N ALA A 19 -3.53 -1.98 8.25
CA ALA A 19 -3.11 -2.30 6.90
C ALA A 19 -1.88 -1.49 6.42
N HIS A 20 -1.69 -0.27 6.93
CA HIS A 20 -0.47 0.50 6.67
C HIS A 20 0.72 -0.12 7.40
N PHE A 21 0.53 -0.51 8.65
CA PHE A 21 1.59 -1.11 9.46
C PHE A 21 2.03 -2.47 8.90
N ALA A 22 1.11 -3.30 8.43
CA ALA A 22 1.43 -4.55 7.76
C ALA A 22 2.32 -4.35 6.51
N LEU A 23 2.13 -3.24 5.77
CA LEU A 23 3.01 -2.88 4.65
C LEU A 23 4.40 -2.44 5.12
N ILE A 24 4.49 -1.72 6.24
CA ILE A 24 5.76 -1.29 6.83
C ILE A 24 6.56 -2.52 7.27
N GLU A 25 5.96 -3.45 8.01
CA GLU A 25 6.61 -4.71 8.42
C GLU A 25 7.16 -5.47 7.22
N LYS A 26 6.36 -5.61 6.17
CA LYS A 26 6.78 -6.27 4.92
C LYS A 26 7.96 -5.55 4.24
N ARG A 27 7.93 -4.22 4.17
CA ARG A 27 8.99 -3.43 3.50
C ARG A 27 10.28 -3.36 4.30
N CYS A 28 10.17 -3.32 5.62
CA CYS A 28 11.32 -3.29 6.52
C CYS A 28 11.85 -4.69 6.86
N ALA A 29 11.16 -5.75 6.42
CA ALA A 29 11.49 -7.14 6.73
C ALA A 29 11.63 -7.42 8.23
N VAL A 30 10.79 -6.77 9.04
CA VAL A 30 10.75 -6.93 10.50
C VAL A 30 9.39 -7.51 10.91
N ARG A 31 9.39 -8.27 12.00
CA ARG A 31 8.16 -8.71 12.68
C ARG A 31 8.16 -8.13 14.07
N LEU A 32 7.18 -7.30 14.39
CA LEU A 32 7.08 -6.65 15.68
C LEU A 32 5.99 -7.35 16.51
N ALA A 33 6.28 -7.56 17.80
CA ALA A 33 5.28 -8.05 18.74
C ALA A 33 4.25 -6.93 18.95
N LYS A 34 2.97 -7.26 18.73
CA LYS A 34 1.85 -6.33 18.98
C LYS A 34 1.37 -6.57 20.40
N GLU A 35 1.40 -5.53 21.21
CA GLU A 35 0.88 -5.55 22.58
C GLU A 35 -0.39 -4.71 22.65
N GLU A 36 -1.40 -5.19 23.37
CA GLU A 36 -2.61 -4.43 23.68
C GLU A 36 -2.51 -3.90 25.11
N VAL A 37 -2.75 -2.61 25.29
CA VAL A 37 -2.62 -1.94 26.58
C VAL A 37 -3.99 -1.86 27.23
N SER A 38 -4.11 -2.34 28.47
CA SER A 38 -5.36 -2.28 29.23
C SER A 38 -5.89 -0.85 29.34
N GLY A 39 -7.15 -0.63 28.97
CA GLY A 39 -7.78 0.70 28.91
C GLY A 39 -7.57 1.46 27.59
N PHE A 40 -6.76 0.92 26.67
CA PHE A 40 -6.60 1.39 25.29
C PHE A 40 -6.92 0.27 24.31
N GLU A 41 -7.97 -0.48 24.60
CA GLU A 41 -8.45 -1.54 23.73
C GLU A 41 -8.87 -0.96 22.38
N ARG A 42 -8.60 -1.70 21.32
CA ARG A 42 -8.90 -1.26 19.95
C ARG A 42 -10.36 -1.52 19.63
N VAL A 43 -11.23 -0.67 20.15
CA VAL A 43 -12.68 -0.83 20.00
C VAL A 43 -13.16 -0.16 18.72
N GLY A 44 -13.76 -0.95 17.82
CA GLY A 44 -14.42 -0.46 16.60
C GLY A 44 -14.35 -1.43 15.42
N GLU A 45 -15.04 -1.11 14.32
CA GLU A 45 -14.99 -1.88 13.09
C GLU A 45 -13.86 -1.39 12.18
N LEU A 46 -13.17 -2.34 11.54
CA LEU A 46 -12.18 -2.01 10.51
C LEU A 46 -12.89 -1.34 9.33
N PRO A 47 -12.42 -0.16 8.87
CA PRO A 47 -13.01 0.46 7.68
C PRO A 47 -12.86 -0.49 6.48
N GLN A 48 -13.98 -0.79 5.82
CA GLN A 48 -13.94 -1.59 4.62
C GLN A 48 -13.17 -0.82 3.54
N LYS A 49 -12.04 -1.39 3.12
CA LYS A 49 -11.27 -0.80 2.02
C LYS A 49 -12.03 -1.01 0.71
N GLU A 50 -12.64 0.06 0.24
CA GLU A 50 -13.13 0.12 -1.13
C GLU A 50 -11.95 -0.01 -2.09
N LYS A 51 -12.05 -0.96 -3.03
CA LYS A 51 -11.06 -1.05 -4.10
C LYS A 51 -11.16 0.23 -4.91
N GLY A 52 -10.02 0.87 -5.15
CA GLY A 52 -9.95 2.03 -6.04
C GLY A 52 -10.59 1.73 -7.39
N SER A 53 -11.10 2.78 -8.04
CA SER A 53 -11.73 2.66 -9.34
C SER A 53 -10.85 1.88 -10.33
N ALA A 54 -11.50 1.16 -11.24
CA ALA A 54 -10.81 0.38 -12.25
C ALA A 54 -9.78 1.27 -12.99
N PRO A 55 -8.58 0.75 -13.32
CA PRO A 55 -7.56 1.54 -13.99
C PRO A 55 -8.11 2.22 -15.25
N ILE A 56 -8.20 3.55 -15.21
CA ILE A 56 -8.67 4.33 -16.36
C ILE A 56 -7.52 4.43 -17.35
N LYS A 57 -7.69 3.87 -18.55
CA LYS A 57 -6.71 3.99 -19.64
C LYS A 57 -6.54 5.48 -19.95
N GLY A 58 -5.33 6.01 -19.72
CA GLY A 58 -5.01 7.38 -20.08
C GLY A 58 -5.13 7.62 -21.59
N LYS A 59 -5.34 8.88 -21.99
CA LYS A 59 -5.50 9.28 -23.41
C LYS A 59 -4.30 8.93 -24.30
N ARG A 60 -3.14 8.64 -23.70
CA ARG A 60 -1.92 8.27 -24.42
C ARG A 60 -2.05 6.84 -24.95
N LYS A 61 -1.82 6.66 -26.25
CA LYS A 61 -1.71 5.34 -26.90
C LYS A 61 -0.76 4.44 -26.10
N SER A 62 -1.19 3.20 -25.85
CA SER A 62 -0.35 2.23 -25.14
C SER A 62 0.88 1.86 -25.98
N LYS A 63 1.90 1.28 -25.36
CA LYS A 63 3.11 0.81 -26.08
C LYS A 63 2.74 -0.19 -27.19
N LYS A 64 1.72 -1.03 -26.97
CA LYS A 64 1.19 -1.98 -27.95
C LYS A 64 0.49 -1.29 -29.11
N ASP A 65 -0.32 -0.26 -28.83
CA ASP A 65 -1.04 0.50 -29.86
C ASP A 65 -0.05 1.24 -30.79
N LYS A 66 1.01 1.82 -30.23
CA LYS A 66 2.07 2.47 -31.03
C LYS A 66 2.82 1.51 -31.93
N LEU A 67 3.12 0.30 -31.45
CA LEU A 67 3.82 -0.71 -32.25
C LEU A 67 2.94 -1.22 -33.41
N ARG A 68 1.62 -1.36 -33.20
CA ARG A 68 0.67 -1.73 -34.27
C ARG A 68 0.57 -0.69 -35.37
N GLU A 69 0.55 0.59 -35.00
CA GLU A 69 0.58 1.68 -35.98
C GLU A 69 1.90 1.76 -36.74
N GLN A 70 3.03 1.50 -36.06
CA GLN A 70 4.36 1.44 -36.69
C GLN A 70 4.51 0.22 -37.62
N MET A 71 3.80 -0.88 -37.34
CA MET A 71 3.81 -2.10 -38.14
C MET A 71 2.74 -2.13 -39.24
N GLY A 72 1.92 -1.08 -39.37
CA GLY A 72 1.05 -0.89 -40.52
C GLY A 72 -0.19 -1.79 -40.59
N GLU A 73 -0.71 -2.27 -39.46
CA GLU A 73 -2.03 -2.92 -39.47
C GLU A 73 -3.14 -1.85 -39.48
N LYS A 74 -3.82 -1.69 -40.62
CA LYS A 74 -5.11 -0.99 -40.70
C LYS A 74 -6.08 -1.63 -39.70
N PRO A 75 -6.84 -0.85 -38.91
CA PRO A 75 -7.83 -1.43 -38.01
C PRO A 75 -8.94 -2.10 -38.83
N ALA A 76 -9.30 -3.33 -38.44
CA ALA A 76 -10.54 -3.96 -38.89
C ALA A 76 -11.74 -3.16 -38.36
N SER A 77 -12.65 -2.87 -39.28
CA SER A 77 -13.97 -2.26 -39.08
C SER A 77 -14.80 -2.99 -38.03
#